data_AF-A0A936PRI4-F1
#
_entry.id   AF-A0A936PRI4-F1
#
_cell.length_a   1.000
_cell.length_b   1.000
_cell.length_c   1.000
_cell.angle_alpha   90.00
_cell.angle_beta   90.00
_cell.angle_gamma   90.00
#
_symmetry.space_group_name_H-M   'P 1'
#
loop_
_entity.id
_entity.type
_entity.pdbx_description
1 polymer ?
#
loop_
_entity_poly.entity_id
_entity_poly.type
_entity_poly.pdbx_seq_one_letter_code
_entity_poly.pdbx_strand_id
1 'polypeptide(L)'
;MLLRTAQIHSPENRAMDFSLRTAAQAANALFDLVGEVNLIGEEHIVHLNEQRLHLDKSASAPVADTMRALREWQLGGIQLTATTDVETWRRFIIVLQQQPTMEPGATPDPDAHHRVNLALGERSGVRVLPIMRLGGAGIGGAGGGAGQSLMVQASRALSLYVRAIELVIRLHGQDAEKLGGAFPAGLTKVLQALVDQVFTEPRFVLALVAWKQGGPYLPRHVVNTLLLGLALGRRLGLNRSALMDLAQATVCADLGMVLVPEAIREKPGPLTAQERALIDRHPWTPRGSRSPPGASR
;
A
#
# COMPACT_ATOMS: atom_id res chain seq x y z
N MET A 1 22.12 7.40 -9.53
CA MET A 1 23.41 8.14 -9.62
C MET A 1 23.89 8.57 -8.24
N LEU A 2 23.12 9.37 -7.50
CA LEU A 2 23.51 10.01 -6.24
C LEU A 2 24.01 9.04 -5.14
N LEU A 3 23.34 7.90 -4.93
CA LEU A 3 23.77 6.90 -3.93
C LEU A 3 25.04 6.14 -4.36
N ARG A 4 25.26 5.92 -5.66
CA ARG A 4 26.49 5.31 -6.18
C ARG A 4 27.69 6.25 -6.03
N THR A 5 27.50 7.53 -6.32
CA THR A 5 28.54 8.55 -6.14
C THR A 5 28.91 8.74 -4.66
N ALA A 6 27.91 8.63 -3.77
CA ALA A 6 28.13 8.62 -2.33
C ALA A 6 28.95 7.42 -1.87
N GLN A 7 28.90 6.26 -2.51
CA GLN A 7 29.74 5.12 -2.12
C GLN A 7 31.24 5.34 -2.42
N ILE A 8 31.58 6.30 -3.29
CA ILE A 8 32.95 6.50 -3.81
C ILE A 8 33.57 7.81 -3.27
N HIS A 9 32.77 8.78 -2.87
CA HIS A 9 33.23 10.11 -2.44
C HIS A 9 32.67 10.49 -1.06
N SER A 10 33.46 11.24 -0.28
CA SER A 10 33.00 11.85 0.96
C SER A 10 31.75 12.71 0.69
N PRO A 11 30.70 12.67 1.55
CA PRO A 11 29.50 13.51 1.46
C PRO A 11 29.78 15.01 1.47
N GLU A 12 30.96 15.42 1.92
CA GLU A 12 31.43 16.81 1.94
C GLU A 12 32.04 17.24 0.61
N ASN A 13 32.23 16.31 -0.34
CA ASN A 13 32.82 16.61 -1.63
C ASN A 13 31.89 17.50 -2.47
N ARG A 14 32.40 18.64 -2.92
CA ARG A 14 31.71 19.58 -3.83
C ARG A 14 31.21 18.92 -5.11
N ALA A 15 31.82 17.82 -5.54
CA ALA A 15 31.35 17.03 -6.68
C ALA A 15 29.92 16.48 -6.48
N MET A 16 29.45 16.34 -5.24
CA MET A 16 28.08 15.90 -4.92
C MET A 16 27.06 17.04 -4.90
N ASP A 17 27.48 18.30 -4.80
CA ASP A 17 26.57 19.45 -4.63
C ASP A 17 25.59 19.61 -5.80
N PHE A 18 26.03 19.30 -7.01
CA PHE A 18 25.16 19.33 -8.19
C PHE A 18 24.09 18.25 -8.08
N SER A 19 24.48 17.00 -7.82
CA SER A 19 23.55 15.88 -7.68
C SER A 19 22.56 16.08 -6.54
N LEU A 20 23.03 16.57 -5.39
CA LEU A 20 22.20 16.91 -4.23
C LEU A 20 21.19 18.01 -4.54
N ARG A 21 21.60 19.06 -5.25
CA ARG A 21 20.69 20.12 -5.72
C ARG A 21 19.63 19.59 -6.65
N THR A 22 20.01 18.77 -7.63
CA THR A 22 19.06 18.17 -8.57
C THR A 22 18.06 17.27 -7.85
N ALA A 23 18.50 16.48 -6.86
CA ALA A 23 17.60 15.66 -6.07
C ALA A 23 16.63 16.49 -5.22
N ALA A 24 17.11 17.53 -4.54
CA ALA A 24 16.27 18.43 -3.76
C ALA A 24 15.24 19.16 -4.65
N GLN A 25 15.64 19.65 -5.82
CA GLN A 25 14.75 20.29 -6.77
C GLN A 25 13.69 19.33 -7.32
N ALA A 26 14.07 18.11 -7.69
CA ALA A 26 13.12 17.11 -8.17
C ALA A 26 12.15 16.67 -7.07
N ALA A 27 12.64 16.48 -5.85
CA ALA A 27 11.84 16.14 -4.68
C ALA A 27 10.82 17.23 -4.36
N ASN A 28 11.24 18.50 -4.36
CA ASN A 28 10.37 19.63 -4.11
C ASN A 28 9.35 19.84 -5.23
N ALA A 29 9.76 19.70 -6.49
CA ALA A 29 8.84 19.79 -7.62
C ALA A 29 7.74 18.70 -7.56
N LEU A 30 8.10 17.49 -7.12
CA LEU A 30 7.12 16.42 -6.87
C LEU A 30 6.22 16.78 -5.68
N PHE A 31 6.80 17.25 -4.57
CA PHE A 31 6.07 17.65 -3.38
C PHE A 31 5.05 18.76 -3.68
N ASP A 32 5.45 19.78 -4.42
CA ASP A 32 4.58 20.90 -4.82
C ASP A 32 3.43 20.43 -5.73
N LEU A 33 3.64 19.36 -6.52
CA LEU A 33 2.64 18.82 -7.43
C LEU A 33 1.59 17.95 -6.73
N VAL A 34 2.01 17.11 -5.76
CA VAL A 34 1.14 16.08 -5.16
C VAL A 34 0.90 16.25 -3.65
N GLY A 35 1.53 17.21 -3.01
CA GLY A 35 1.42 17.52 -1.58
C GLY A 35 2.18 16.53 -0.69
N GLU A 36 1.93 15.23 -0.81
CA GLU A 36 2.67 14.19 -0.10
C GLU A 36 3.34 13.25 -1.10
N VAL A 37 4.62 12.92 -0.89
CA VAL A 37 5.41 12.06 -1.78
C VAL A 37 5.86 10.85 -1.01
N ASN A 38 5.27 9.70 -1.31
CA ASN A 38 5.64 8.40 -0.77
C ASN A 38 6.26 7.55 -1.88
N LEU A 39 7.59 7.41 -1.87
CA LEU A 39 8.30 6.60 -2.84
C LEU A 39 8.64 5.24 -2.21
N ILE A 40 7.97 4.19 -2.64
CA ILE A 40 8.15 2.82 -2.13
C ILE A 40 8.46 1.92 -3.33
N GLY A 41 9.37 0.95 -3.19
CA GLY A 41 9.66 0.10 -4.33
C GLY A 41 10.34 -1.22 -4.06
N GLU A 42 10.03 -2.19 -4.91
CA GLU A 42 10.81 -3.41 -5.15
C GLU A 42 11.76 -3.22 -6.34
N GLU A 43 12.80 -4.05 -6.50
CA GLU A 43 13.92 -3.81 -7.46
C GLU A 43 13.49 -3.33 -8.85
N HIS A 44 12.32 -3.78 -9.33
CA HIS A 44 11.78 -3.41 -10.65
C HIS A 44 10.40 -2.75 -10.62
N ILE A 45 9.86 -2.49 -9.43
CA ILE A 45 8.51 -1.94 -9.26
C ILE A 45 8.60 -0.79 -8.28
N VAL A 46 8.42 0.43 -8.75
CA VAL A 46 8.39 1.62 -7.89
C VAL A 46 7.00 2.22 -7.90
N HIS A 47 6.55 2.58 -6.73
CA HIS A 47 5.29 3.26 -6.46
C HIS A 47 5.61 4.68 -5.99
N LEU A 48 4.92 5.65 -6.58
CA LEU A 48 4.80 7.01 -6.08
C LEU A 48 3.39 7.15 -5.55
N ASN A 49 3.27 7.34 -4.23
CA ASN A 49 2.01 7.22 -3.51
C ASN A 49 1.36 5.87 -3.86
N GLU A 50 0.09 5.91 -4.26
CA GLU A 50 -0.69 4.72 -4.63
C GLU A 50 -0.47 4.29 -6.10
N GLN A 51 0.33 5.03 -6.88
CA GLN A 51 0.48 4.78 -8.31
C GLN A 51 1.80 4.10 -8.64
N ARG A 52 1.73 3.01 -9.41
CA ARG A 52 2.92 2.39 -9.98
C ARG A 52 3.52 3.31 -11.04
N LEU A 53 4.78 3.68 -10.86
CA LEU A 53 5.54 4.43 -11.86
C LEU A 53 5.97 3.50 -13.00
N HIS A 54 5.61 3.88 -14.22
CA HIS A 54 6.16 3.26 -15.42
C HIS A 54 7.44 4.02 -15.79
N LEU A 55 8.58 3.43 -15.47
CA LEU A 55 9.88 4.02 -15.75
C LEU A 55 10.29 3.70 -17.19
N ASP A 56 10.80 4.70 -17.90
CA ASP A 56 11.46 4.46 -19.18
C ASP A 56 12.80 3.70 -19.00
N LYS A 57 13.40 3.27 -20.12
CA LYS A 57 14.65 2.51 -20.11
C LYS A 57 15.82 3.28 -19.47
N SER A 58 15.83 4.61 -19.58
CA SER A 58 16.89 5.46 -19.02
C SER A 58 16.76 5.66 -17.50
N ALA A 59 15.55 5.70 -16.97
CA ALA A 59 15.27 5.91 -15.55
C ALA A 59 15.22 4.60 -14.75
N SER A 60 14.93 3.48 -15.40
CA SER A 60 14.81 2.15 -14.76
C SER A 60 16.06 1.74 -13.96
N ALA A 61 17.24 1.77 -14.57
CA ALA A 61 18.47 1.30 -13.90
C ALA A 61 18.89 2.18 -12.70
N PRO A 62 18.93 3.53 -12.80
CA PRO A 62 19.24 4.39 -11.66
C PRO A 62 18.27 4.23 -10.48
N VAL A 63 16.99 4.01 -10.77
CA VAL A 63 15.96 3.83 -9.74
C VAL A 63 16.08 2.45 -9.11
N ALA A 64 16.30 1.39 -9.90
CA ALA A 64 16.54 0.04 -9.39
C ALA A 64 17.76 -0.01 -8.46
N ASP A 65 18.86 0.64 -8.84
CA ASP A 65 20.06 0.74 -8.00
C ASP A 65 19.77 1.48 -6.68
N THR A 66 18.94 2.52 -6.72
CA THR A 66 18.53 3.26 -5.53
C THR A 66 17.67 2.41 -4.61
N MET A 67 16.69 1.68 -5.18
CA MET A 67 15.81 0.76 -4.45
C MET A 67 16.54 -0.47 -3.93
N ARG A 68 17.68 -0.84 -4.52
CA ARG A 68 18.58 -1.88 -4.00
C ARG A 68 19.38 -1.38 -2.81
N ALA A 69 20.01 -0.22 -2.94
CA ALA A 69 20.78 0.40 -1.86
C ALA A 69 19.94 0.66 -0.60
N LEU A 70 18.72 1.21 -0.76
CA LEU A 70 17.79 1.37 0.37
C LEU A 70 17.48 0.03 1.06
N ARG A 71 17.37 -1.05 0.28
CA ARG A 71 17.08 -2.39 0.80
C ARG A 71 18.25 -2.99 1.58
N GLU A 72 19.48 -2.78 1.10
CA GLU A 72 20.71 -3.16 1.81
C GLU A 72 20.76 -2.49 3.20
N TRP A 73 20.28 -1.25 3.30
CA TRP A 73 20.11 -0.52 4.55
C TRP A 73 18.81 -0.83 5.32
N GLN A 74 18.04 -1.81 4.84
CA GLN A 74 16.78 -2.25 5.44
C GLN A 74 15.67 -1.18 5.47
N LEU A 75 15.66 -0.35 4.45
CA LEU A 75 14.71 0.73 4.24
C LEU A 75 13.77 0.36 3.09
N GLY A 76 12.47 0.59 3.30
CA GLY A 76 11.42 0.25 2.33
C GLY A 76 11.08 1.36 1.34
N GLY A 77 11.44 2.60 1.66
CA GLY A 77 11.12 3.76 0.84
C GLY A 77 11.46 5.08 1.50
N ILE A 78 11.13 6.16 0.81
CA ILE A 78 11.34 7.54 1.24
C ILE A 78 9.99 8.27 1.20
N GLN A 79 9.67 8.99 2.26
CA GLN A 79 8.52 9.87 2.36
C GLN A 79 9.00 11.32 2.48
N LEU A 80 8.41 12.22 1.68
CA LEU A 80 8.58 13.66 1.83
C LEU A 80 7.34 14.24 2.51
N THR A 81 7.57 14.96 3.59
CA THR A 81 6.54 15.58 4.44
C THR A 81 6.60 17.11 4.41
N ALA A 82 7.67 17.66 3.84
CA ALA A 82 7.86 19.08 3.59
C ALA A 82 8.84 19.27 2.43
N THR A 83 8.96 20.51 1.94
CA THR A 83 10.05 20.90 1.04
C THR A 83 11.41 20.66 1.71
N THR A 84 12.37 20.20 0.92
CA THR A 84 13.70 19.77 1.34
C THR A 84 14.79 20.66 0.77
N ASP A 85 15.98 20.64 1.37
CA ASP A 85 17.14 21.37 0.90
C ASP A 85 18.36 20.47 0.71
N VAL A 86 19.42 21.03 0.12
CA VAL A 86 20.68 20.32 -0.16
C VAL A 86 21.30 19.74 1.11
N GLU A 87 21.19 20.45 2.22
CA GLU A 87 21.75 20.03 3.51
C GLU A 87 21.02 18.80 4.06
N THR A 88 19.70 18.77 3.94
CA THR A 88 18.85 17.62 4.28
C THR A 88 19.29 16.38 3.52
N TRP A 89 19.43 16.47 2.20
CA TRP A 89 19.88 15.34 1.37
C TRP A 89 21.33 14.94 1.67
N ARG A 90 22.19 15.89 2.03
CA ARG A 90 23.57 15.59 2.46
C ARG A 90 23.57 14.81 3.77
N ARG A 91 22.81 15.26 4.78
CA ARG A 91 22.64 14.54 6.05
C ARG A 91 22.07 13.16 5.84
N PHE A 92 21.06 13.03 4.96
CA PHE A 92 20.49 11.74 4.59
C PHE A 92 21.56 10.77 4.11
N ILE A 93 22.42 11.19 3.18
CA ILE A 93 23.52 10.34 2.69
C ILE A 93 24.52 10.00 3.80
N ILE A 94 24.91 10.98 4.63
CA ILE A 94 25.85 10.76 5.73
C ILE A 94 25.31 9.68 6.68
N VAL A 95 24.04 9.81 7.08
CA VAL A 95 23.38 8.85 7.97
C VAL A 95 23.31 7.46 7.36
N LEU A 96 23.10 7.37 6.05
CA LEU A 96 23.07 6.10 5.31
C LEU A 96 24.46 5.45 5.21
N GLN A 97 25.51 6.23 4.98
CA GLN A 97 26.90 5.73 4.93
C GLN A 97 27.41 5.27 6.29
N GLN A 98 26.92 5.86 7.38
CA GLN A 98 27.27 5.48 8.74
C GLN A 98 26.50 4.25 9.24
N GLN A 99 25.55 3.72 8.47
CA GLN A 99 24.90 2.46 8.83
C GLN A 99 25.89 1.29 8.71
N PRO A 100 25.87 0.34 9.65
CA PRO A 100 26.66 -0.87 9.51
C PRO A 100 26.19 -1.62 8.24
N THR A 101 27.10 -1.81 7.28
CA THR A 101 26.89 -2.79 6.22
C THR A 101 26.70 -4.16 6.86
N MET A 102 25.52 -4.73 6.68
CA MET A 102 25.18 -6.02 7.27
C MET A 102 26.01 -7.12 6.61
N GLU A 103 26.63 -7.97 7.43
CA GLU A 103 27.23 -9.22 6.98
C GLU A 103 26.15 -10.07 6.27
N PRO A 104 26.50 -10.75 5.15
CA PRO A 104 25.56 -11.62 4.45
C PRO A 104 24.95 -12.67 5.41
N GLY A 105 23.62 -12.60 5.62
CA GLY A 105 22.90 -13.52 6.50
C GLY A 105 22.62 -13.01 7.92
N ALA A 106 23.07 -11.80 8.28
CA ALA A 106 22.74 -11.19 9.56
C ALA A 106 21.22 -10.91 9.69
N THR A 107 20.68 -11.08 10.89
CA THR A 107 19.26 -10.85 11.18
C THR A 107 18.87 -9.42 10.83
N PRO A 108 17.79 -9.21 10.06
CA PRO A 108 17.31 -7.87 9.75
C PRO A 108 17.04 -7.08 11.02
N ASP A 109 17.53 -5.85 11.05
CA ASP A 109 17.27 -4.84 12.05
C ASP A 109 15.90 -4.20 11.79
N PRO A 110 14.88 -4.54 12.62
CA PRO A 110 13.52 -4.06 12.41
C PRO A 110 13.39 -2.54 12.59
N ASP A 111 14.32 -1.90 13.29
CA ASP A 111 14.26 -0.50 13.68
C ASP A 111 15.24 0.39 12.90
N ALA A 112 15.87 -0.13 11.84
CA ALA A 112 16.79 0.63 10.99
C ALA A 112 16.17 1.95 10.50
N HIS A 113 14.92 1.90 10.02
CA HIS A 113 14.16 3.08 9.61
C HIS A 113 13.96 4.10 10.75
N HIS A 114 13.72 3.64 11.98
CA HIS A 114 13.54 4.51 13.14
C HIS A 114 14.82 5.24 13.51
N ARG A 115 15.97 4.54 13.51
CA ARG A 115 17.27 5.18 13.76
C ARG A 115 17.64 6.21 12.70
N VAL A 116 17.41 5.89 11.43
CA VAL A 116 17.69 6.82 10.33
C VAL A 116 16.81 8.07 10.47
N ASN A 117 15.52 7.91 10.78
CA ASN A 117 14.62 9.03 11.04
C ASN A 117 15.05 9.87 12.25
N LEU A 118 15.52 9.24 13.33
CA LEU A 118 16.02 9.96 14.51
C LEU A 118 17.27 10.79 14.18
N ALA A 119 18.19 10.23 13.39
CA ALA A 119 19.42 10.89 12.98
C ALA A 119 19.18 12.03 11.96
N LEU A 120 18.16 11.91 11.11
CA LEU A 120 17.72 12.98 10.22
C LEU A 120 17.11 14.17 10.98
N GLY A 121 16.44 13.89 12.10
CA GLY A 121 15.73 14.87 12.92
C GLY A 121 14.32 15.16 12.38
N GLU A 122 13.39 15.49 13.27
CA GLU A 122 11.96 15.64 12.95
C GLU A 122 11.64 16.75 11.94
N ARG A 123 12.53 17.72 11.77
CA ARG A 123 12.36 18.88 10.88
C ARG A 123 13.00 18.71 9.51
N SER A 124 13.55 17.54 9.19
CA SER A 124 14.24 17.29 7.92
C SER A 124 13.31 17.35 6.71
N GLY A 125 12.00 17.15 6.90
CA GLY A 125 11.05 16.98 5.79
C GLY A 125 11.19 15.66 5.03
N VAL A 126 12.27 14.90 5.26
CA VAL A 126 12.54 13.58 4.68
C VAL A 126 12.41 12.52 5.76
N ARG A 127 11.57 11.52 5.50
CA ARG A 127 11.43 10.33 6.33
C ARG A 127 11.73 9.08 5.53
N VAL A 128 12.16 8.05 6.22
CA VAL A 128 12.42 6.74 5.67
C VAL A 128 11.37 5.76 6.19
N LEU A 129 10.85 4.97 5.27
CA LEU A 129 9.81 3.98 5.54
C LEU A 129 10.44 2.61 5.85
N PRO A 130 9.83 1.79 6.73
CA PRO A 130 10.31 0.43 6.99
C PRO A 130 10.15 -0.46 5.76
N ILE A 131 10.99 -1.49 5.62
CA ILE A 131 10.71 -2.56 4.64
C ILE A 131 9.41 -3.24 5.03
N MET A 132 8.42 -3.11 4.15
CA MET A 132 7.16 -3.81 4.27
C MET A 132 7.36 -5.24 3.76
N ARG A 133 7.93 -6.11 4.60
CA ARG A 133 8.00 -7.53 4.28
C ARG A 133 6.59 -8.10 4.36
N LEU A 134 6.01 -8.38 3.20
CA LEU A 134 4.85 -9.23 3.09
C LEU A 134 5.24 -10.67 3.48
N GLY A 135 5.20 -10.92 4.79
CA GLY A 135 5.14 -12.23 5.43
C GLY A 135 5.90 -13.38 4.76
N GLY A 136 7.17 -13.54 5.14
CA GLY A 136 7.81 -14.85 5.31
C GLY A 136 8.06 -15.06 6.81
N ALA A 137 7.69 -16.22 7.33
CA ALA A 137 7.56 -16.56 8.74
C ALA A 137 8.80 -16.31 9.64
N GLY A 138 8.54 -16.11 10.94
CA GLY A 138 9.56 -16.17 12.00
C GLY A 138 9.16 -15.41 13.27
N ILE A 139 8.32 -16.01 14.11
CA ILE A 139 8.13 -15.57 15.50
C ILE A 139 9.36 -16.02 16.29
N GLY A 140 10.10 -15.07 16.85
CA GLY A 140 11.17 -15.34 17.80
C GLY A 140 11.99 -14.09 18.08
N GLY A 141 11.82 -13.51 19.27
CA GLY A 141 12.63 -12.38 19.72
C GLY A 141 11.88 -11.46 20.66
N ALA A 142 12.11 -11.63 21.96
CA ALA A 142 11.46 -10.96 23.05
C ALA A 142 11.90 -9.49 23.23
N GLY A 143 10.99 -8.68 23.78
CA GLY A 143 11.31 -7.51 24.60
C GLY A 143 11.43 -6.17 23.86
N GLY A 144 10.40 -5.32 23.98
CA GLY A 144 10.51 -3.90 23.59
C GLY A 144 9.17 -3.19 23.37
N GLY A 145 8.65 -2.56 24.43
CA GLY A 145 7.74 -1.40 24.39
C GLY A 145 6.39 -1.54 23.67
N ALA A 146 5.29 -1.58 24.44
CA ALA A 146 3.91 -1.56 23.95
C ALA A 146 3.60 -0.43 22.93
N GLY A 147 4.38 0.67 22.90
CA GLY A 147 4.27 1.75 21.93
C GLY A 147 4.90 1.48 20.55
N GLN A 148 6.02 0.74 20.47
CA GLN A 148 6.64 0.33 19.19
C GLN A 148 5.79 -0.75 18.50
N SER A 149 5.18 -1.64 19.28
CA SER A 149 4.24 -2.65 18.78
C SER A 149 3.01 -2.03 18.09
N LEU A 150 2.47 -0.93 18.64
CA LEU A 150 1.26 -0.30 18.11
C LEU A 150 1.48 0.35 16.74
N MET A 151 2.61 1.05 16.56
CA MET A 151 2.94 1.70 15.29
C MET A 151 3.19 0.66 14.19
N VAL A 152 3.88 -0.45 14.51
CA VAL A 152 4.10 -1.57 13.59
C VAL A 152 2.76 -2.22 13.18
N GLN A 153 1.86 -2.43 14.13
CA GLN A 153 0.53 -2.99 13.85
C GLN A 153 -0.34 -2.04 13.02
N ALA A 154 -0.28 -0.72 13.28
CA ALA A 154 -0.99 0.30 12.51
C ALA A 154 -0.49 0.35 11.05
N SER A 155 0.84 0.38 10.85
CA SER A 155 1.46 0.35 9.53
C SER A 155 1.08 -0.90 8.75
N ARG A 156 1.08 -2.07 9.40
CA ARG A 156 0.63 -3.34 8.81
C ARG A 156 -0.84 -3.28 8.39
N ALA A 157 -1.71 -2.74 9.24
CA ALA A 157 -3.13 -2.60 8.93
C ALA A 157 -3.33 -1.74 7.67
N LEU A 158 -2.61 -0.61 7.60
CA LEU A 158 -2.64 0.29 6.45
C LEU A 158 -2.14 -0.37 5.18
N SER A 159 -1.06 -1.16 5.25
CA SER A 159 -0.56 -1.89 4.07
C SER A 159 -1.58 -2.90 3.55
N LEU A 160 -2.24 -3.62 4.46
CA LEU A 160 -3.27 -4.59 4.10
C LEU A 160 -4.47 -3.90 3.45
N TYR A 161 -4.86 -2.73 3.94
CA TYR A 161 -5.92 -1.90 3.38
C TYR A 161 -5.61 -1.46 1.94
N VAL A 162 -4.45 -0.82 1.74
CA VAL A 162 -4.00 -0.36 0.41
C VAL A 162 -3.93 -1.53 -0.57
N ARG A 163 -3.33 -2.65 -0.15
CA ARG A 163 -3.20 -3.84 -1.00
C ARG A 163 -4.55 -4.48 -1.32
N ALA A 164 -5.51 -4.44 -0.40
CA ALA A 164 -6.87 -4.88 -0.67
C ALA A 164 -7.52 -4.00 -1.74
N ILE A 165 -7.38 -2.67 -1.67
CA ILE A 165 -7.88 -1.74 -2.69
C ILE A 165 -7.27 -2.05 -4.06
N GLU A 166 -5.95 -2.20 -4.13
CA GLU A 166 -5.23 -2.47 -5.38
C GLU A 166 -5.68 -3.80 -6.02
N LEU A 167 -5.86 -4.84 -5.21
CA LEU A 167 -6.35 -6.14 -5.70
C LEU A 167 -7.81 -6.06 -6.14
N VAL A 168 -8.64 -5.31 -5.43
CA VAL A 168 -10.03 -5.06 -5.83
C VAL A 168 -10.06 -4.30 -7.16
N ILE A 169 -9.24 -3.25 -7.36
CA ILE A 169 -9.11 -2.56 -8.65
C ILE A 169 -8.74 -3.54 -9.76
N ARG A 170 -7.74 -4.40 -9.52
CA ARG A 170 -7.31 -5.40 -10.50
C ARG A 170 -8.42 -6.40 -10.83
N LEU A 171 -9.19 -6.84 -9.85
CA LEU A 171 -10.35 -7.71 -10.05
C LEU A 171 -11.45 -7.02 -10.85
N HIS A 172 -11.67 -5.74 -10.60
CA HIS A 172 -12.64 -4.91 -11.34
C HIS A 172 -12.18 -4.64 -12.78
N GLY A 173 -10.87 -4.60 -13.04
CA GLY A 173 -10.30 -4.34 -14.36
C GLY A 173 -10.12 -5.58 -15.25
N GLN A 174 -10.32 -6.79 -14.71
CA GLN A 174 -10.32 -8.02 -15.51
C GLN A 174 -11.74 -8.35 -15.96
N ASP A 175 -11.90 -8.87 -17.18
CA ASP A 175 -13.18 -9.40 -17.66
C ASP A 175 -13.72 -10.37 -16.60
N ALA A 176 -14.82 -10.02 -15.95
CA ALA A 176 -15.40 -10.80 -14.85
C ALA A 176 -15.63 -12.28 -15.22
N GLU A 177 -15.73 -12.56 -16.53
CA GLU A 177 -15.80 -13.90 -17.12
C GLU A 177 -14.54 -14.78 -16.90
N LYS A 178 -13.36 -14.17 -16.70
CA LYS A 178 -12.08 -14.88 -16.49
C LYS A 178 -11.85 -15.31 -15.04
N LEU A 179 -12.64 -14.82 -14.09
CA LEU A 179 -12.65 -15.31 -12.72
C LEU A 179 -13.39 -16.66 -12.69
N GLY A 180 -12.70 -17.72 -13.11
CA GLY A 180 -13.19 -19.10 -13.18
C GLY A 180 -13.48 -19.71 -11.80
N GLY A 181 -14.38 -19.11 -11.02
CA GLY A 181 -14.87 -19.57 -9.72
C GLY A 181 -13.90 -19.43 -8.54
N ALA A 182 -12.59 -19.37 -8.78
CA ALA A 182 -11.57 -19.30 -7.75
C ALA A 182 -10.97 -17.89 -7.61
N PHE A 183 -10.88 -17.39 -6.36
CA PHE A 183 -10.19 -16.14 -6.06
C PHE A 183 -8.69 -16.23 -6.35
N PRO A 184 -8.06 -15.17 -6.87
CA PRO A 184 -6.61 -15.14 -7.01
C PRO A 184 -5.93 -15.37 -5.66
N ALA A 185 -4.91 -16.24 -5.63
CA ALA A 185 -4.21 -16.59 -4.39
C ALA A 185 -3.65 -15.36 -3.63
N GLY A 186 -3.28 -14.30 -4.36
CA GLY A 186 -2.86 -13.04 -3.77
C GLY A 186 -3.95 -12.34 -2.96
N LEU A 187 -5.21 -12.38 -3.41
CA LEU A 187 -6.34 -11.83 -2.67
C LEU A 187 -6.67 -12.67 -1.45
N THR A 188 -6.74 -13.98 -1.61
CA THR A 188 -7.00 -14.91 -0.49
C THR A 188 -6.02 -14.68 0.67
N LYS A 189 -4.73 -14.50 0.37
CA LYS A 189 -3.71 -14.19 1.39
C LYS A 189 -3.94 -12.85 2.11
N VAL A 190 -4.39 -11.82 1.38
CA VAL A 190 -4.70 -10.51 1.97
C VAL A 190 -5.94 -10.57 2.84
N LEU A 191 -6.99 -11.25 2.38
CA LEU A 191 -8.21 -11.46 3.17
C LEU A 191 -7.91 -12.22 4.47
N GLN A 192 -7.10 -13.28 4.39
CA GLN A 192 -6.66 -14.03 5.57
C GLN A 192 -5.92 -13.12 6.57
N ALA A 193 -5.01 -12.28 6.07
CA ALA A 193 -4.27 -11.34 6.92
C ALA A 193 -5.15 -10.25 7.53
N LEU A 194 -6.21 -9.80 6.84
CA LEU A 194 -7.21 -8.89 7.38
C LEU A 194 -8.07 -9.55 8.47
N VAL A 195 -8.49 -10.80 8.26
CA VAL A 195 -9.16 -11.60 9.29
C VAL A 195 -8.25 -11.71 10.52
N ASP A 196 -6.98 -12.05 10.35
CA ASP A 196 -6.00 -12.12 11.44
C ASP A 196 -5.85 -10.79 12.17
N GLN A 197 -5.85 -9.68 11.44
CA GLN A 197 -5.76 -8.34 12.01
C GLN A 197 -6.97 -8.02 12.90
N VAL A 198 -8.18 -8.41 12.50
CA VAL A 198 -9.40 -8.22 13.32
C VAL A 198 -9.36 -9.04 14.62
N PHE A 199 -8.67 -10.19 14.63
CA PHE A 199 -8.45 -10.94 15.88
C PHE A 199 -7.34 -10.37 16.75
N THR A 200 -6.36 -9.69 16.15
CA THR A 200 -5.19 -9.15 16.86
C THR A 200 -5.52 -7.79 17.46
N GLU A 201 -6.01 -6.85 16.63
CA GLU A 201 -6.33 -5.49 17.03
C GLU A 201 -7.46 -4.91 16.15
N PRO A 202 -8.73 -5.08 16.55
CA PRO A 202 -9.89 -4.61 15.79
C PRO A 202 -9.91 -3.09 15.56
N ARG A 203 -9.28 -2.30 16.46
CA ARG A 203 -9.34 -0.83 16.42
C ARG A 203 -8.73 -0.26 15.15
N PHE A 204 -7.67 -0.88 14.62
CA PHE A 204 -7.02 -0.40 13.40
C PHE A 204 -7.91 -0.56 12.17
N VAL A 205 -8.67 -1.65 12.11
CA VAL A 205 -9.59 -1.92 11.01
C VAL A 205 -10.70 -0.87 10.96
N LEU A 206 -11.21 -0.46 12.12
CA LEU A 206 -12.20 0.62 12.20
C LEU A 206 -11.61 2.01 11.86
N ALA A 207 -10.37 2.28 12.30
CA ALA A 207 -9.68 3.53 11.98
C ALA A 207 -9.46 3.69 10.46
N LEU A 208 -9.19 2.59 9.75
CA LEU A 208 -9.00 2.59 8.29
C LEU A 208 -10.29 2.90 7.52
N VAL A 209 -11.45 2.50 8.03
CA VAL A 209 -12.76 2.83 7.41
C VAL A 209 -13.04 4.34 7.50
N ALA A 210 -12.61 4.98 8.59
CA ALA A 210 -12.75 6.42 8.80
C ALA A 210 -11.71 7.25 8.02
N TRP A 211 -10.71 6.60 7.42
CA TRP A 211 -9.64 7.26 6.69
C TRP A 211 -10.15 7.82 5.37
N LYS A 212 -10.22 9.14 5.27
CA LYS A 212 -10.59 9.85 4.04
C LYS A 212 -9.36 10.01 3.16
N GLN A 213 -9.42 9.44 1.96
CA GLN A 213 -8.42 9.59 0.90
C GLN A 213 -9.05 10.04 -0.42
N GLY A 214 -8.24 10.40 -1.40
CA GLY A 214 -8.67 10.56 -2.81
C GLY A 214 -8.90 9.21 -3.50
N GLY A 215 -9.29 9.22 -4.78
CA GLY A 215 -9.39 8.01 -5.62
C GLY A 215 -10.80 7.45 -5.85
N PRO A 216 -10.93 6.37 -6.66
CA PRO A 216 -12.21 5.84 -7.10
C PRO A 216 -13.06 5.33 -5.93
N TYR A 217 -14.35 5.65 -5.94
CA TYR A 217 -15.28 5.34 -4.86
C TYR A 217 -15.47 3.83 -4.68
N LEU A 218 -15.71 3.09 -5.76
CA LEU A 218 -16.16 1.70 -5.70
C LEU A 218 -15.16 0.75 -5.01
N PRO A 219 -13.85 0.70 -5.38
CA PRO A 219 -12.91 -0.20 -4.71
C PRO A 219 -12.78 0.06 -3.20
N ARG A 220 -12.85 1.34 -2.81
CA ARG A 220 -12.81 1.73 -1.39
C ARG A 220 -14.08 1.32 -0.66
N HIS A 221 -15.24 1.46 -1.31
CA HIS A 221 -16.50 1.00 -0.76
C HIS A 221 -16.44 -0.50 -0.45
N VAL A 222 -15.97 -1.33 -1.40
CA VAL A 222 -15.82 -2.78 -1.20
C VAL A 222 -14.92 -3.09 -0.01
N VAL A 223 -13.74 -2.46 0.07
CA VAL A 223 -12.79 -2.72 1.16
C VAL A 223 -13.34 -2.21 2.51
N ASN A 224 -14.00 -1.06 2.54
CA ASN A 224 -14.61 -0.54 3.77
C ASN A 224 -15.75 -1.44 4.26
N THR A 225 -16.62 -1.90 3.36
CA THR A 225 -17.69 -2.85 3.67
C THR A 225 -17.12 -4.16 4.19
N LEU A 226 -16.02 -4.66 3.59
CA LEU A 226 -15.29 -5.83 4.08
C LEU A 226 -14.79 -5.64 5.51
N LEU A 227 -14.11 -4.52 5.79
CA LEU A 227 -13.57 -4.22 7.12
C LEU A 227 -14.66 -4.11 8.18
N LEU A 228 -15.76 -3.42 7.86
CA LEU A 228 -16.94 -3.31 8.75
C LEU A 228 -17.61 -4.67 8.97
N GLY A 229 -17.76 -5.47 7.91
CA GLY A 229 -18.33 -6.81 7.98
C GLY A 229 -17.51 -7.74 8.87
N LEU A 230 -16.18 -7.73 8.72
CA LEU A 230 -15.29 -8.50 9.57
C LEU A 230 -15.37 -8.06 11.05
N ALA A 231 -15.34 -6.75 11.31
CA ALA A 231 -15.45 -6.23 12.67
C ALA A 231 -16.79 -6.60 13.33
N LEU A 232 -17.89 -6.49 12.59
CA LEU A 232 -19.23 -6.88 13.04
C LEU A 232 -19.32 -8.39 13.29
N GLY A 233 -18.88 -9.20 12.32
CA GLY A 233 -18.88 -10.65 12.42
C GLY A 233 -18.07 -11.14 13.61
N ARG A 234 -16.90 -10.53 13.87
CA ARG A 234 -16.08 -10.83 15.04
C ARG A 234 -16.82 -10.53 16.34
N ARG A 235 -17.53 -9.40 16.41
CA ARG A 235 -18.33 -8.99 17.57
C ARG A 235 -19.53 -9.90 17.80
N LEU A 236 -20.11 -10.46 16.74
CA LEU A 236 -21.18 -11.46 16.79
C LEU A 236 -20.68 -12.87 17.15
N GLY A 237 -19.37 -13.06 17.31
CA GLY A 237 -18.78 -14.34 17.71
C GLY A 237 -18.47 -15.31 16.57
N LEU A 238 -18.44 -14.84 15.31
CA LEU A 238 -18.01 -15.68 14.20
C LEU A 238 -16.56 -16.14 14.37
N ASN A 239 -16.30 -17.40 14.01
CA ASN A 239 -14.96 -17.96 14.00
C ASN A 239 -14.18 -17.52 12.74
N ARG A 240 -12.88 -17.84 12.70
CA ARG A 240 -11.98 -17.45 11.60
C ARG A 240 -12.44 -17.96 10.23
N SER A 241 -12.99 -19.18 10.16
CA SER A 241 -13.49 -19.76 8.91
C SER A 241 -14.69 -18.97 8.39
N ALA A 242 -15.68 -18.74 9.24
CA ALA A 242 -16.87 -17.97 8.88
C ALA A 242 -16.54 -16.51 8.51
N LEU A 243 -15.53 -15.91 9.14
CA LEU A 243 -15.03 -14.58 8.78
C LEU A 243 -14.30 -14.57 7.43
N MET A 244 -13.61 -15.66 7.08
CA MET A 244 -13.01 -15.80 5.76
C MET A 244 -14.08 -15.92 4.66
N ASP A 245 -15.13 -16.70 4.91
CA ASP A 245 -16.28 -16.80 3.99
C ASP A 245 -16.97 -15.45 3.83
N LEU A 246 -17.18 -14.72 4.94
CA LEU A 246 -17.73 -13.37 4.92
C LEU A 246 -16.83 -12.40 4.13
N ALA A 247 -15.51 -12.51 4.28
CA ALA A 247 -14.56 -11.67 3.56
C ALA A 247 -14.68 -11.84 2.04
N GLN A 248 -14.70 -13.10 1.60
CA GLN A 248 -14.87 -13.45 0.19
C GLN A 248 -16.23 -13.01 -0.34
N ALA A 249 -17.30 -13.26 0.42
CA ALA A 249 -18.65 -12.84 0.05
C ALA A 249 -18.75 -11.32 -0.12
N THR A 250 -18.11 -10.54 0.75
CA THR A 250 -18.14 -9.07 0.68
C THR A 250 -17.43 -8.54 -0.56
N VAL A 251 -16.27 -9.11 -0.92
CA VAL A 251 -15.57 -8.72 -2.16
C VAL A 251 -16.40 -9.07 -3.40
N CYS A 252 -17.11 -10.20 -3.37
CA CYS A 252 -18.00 -10.61 -4.46
C CYS A 252 -19.27 -9.79 -4.58
N ALA A 253 -19.81 -9.27 -3.46
CA ALA A 253 -21.12 -8.62 -3.42
C ALA A 253 -21.22 -7.47 -4.44
N ASP A 254 -20.17 -6.65 -4.52
CA ASP A 254 -20.09 -5.50 -5.42
C ASP A 254 -19.34 -5.79 -6.72
N LEU A 255 -18.86 -7.02 -6.95
CA LEU A 255 -18.05 -7.34 -8.14
C LEU A 255 -18.82 -7.13 -9.45
N GLY A 256 -20.16 -7.26 -9.41
CA GLY A 256 -21.00 -6.99 -10.58
C GLY A 256 -21.22 -5.50 -10.87
N MET A 257 -20.88 -4.59 -9.95
CA MET A 257 -20.94 -3.15 -10.18
C MET A 257 -19.91 -2.67 -11.20
N VAL A 258 -18.91 -3.50 -11.53
CA VAL A 258 -17.99 -3.32 -12.66
C VAL A 258 -18.74 -3.25 -13.99
N LEU A 259 -19.77 -4.09 -14.13
CA LEU A 259 -20.51 -4.28 -15.37
C LEU A 259 -21.60 -3.21 -15.55
N VAL A 260 -21.89 -2.44 -14.50
CA VAL A 260 -22.78 -1.28 -14.57
C VAL A 260 -22.02 -0.11 -15.20
N PRO A 261 -22.52 0.50 -16.30
CA PRO A 261 -21.88 1.64 -16.94
C PRO A 261 -21.62 2.78 -15.96
N GLU A 262 -20.43 3.40 -16.05
CA GLU A 262 -20.02 4.49 -15.16
C GLU A 262 -20.99 5.67 -15.20
N ALA A 263 -21.50 6.02 -16.38
CA ALA A 263 -22.51 7.08 -16.55
C ALA A 263 -23.82 6.83 -15.77
N ILE A 264 -24.11 5.57 -15.42
CA ILE A 264 -25.24 5.18 -14.58
C ILE A 264 -24.82 5.12 -13.10
N ARG A 265 -23.67 4.50 -12.82
CA ARG A 265 -23.13 4.32 -11.47
C ARG A 265 -22.82 5.64 -10.78
N GLU A 266 -22.31 6.62 -11.51
CA GLU A 266 -21.88 7.93 -11.01
C GLU A 266 -22.83 9.06 -11.42
N LYS A 267 -24.04 8.73 -11.88
CA LYS A 267 -25.02 9.70 -12.36
C LYS A 267 -25.36 10.72 -11.25
N PRO A 268 -25.15 12.03 -11.48
CA PRO A 268 -25.61 13.05 -10.55
C PRO A 268 -27.13 13.19 -10.67
N GLY A 269 -27.86 12.81 -9.61
CA GLY A 269 -29.32 12.90 -9.53
C GLY A 269 -30.04 11.55 -9.54
N PRO A 270 -31.38 11.55 -9.65
CA PRO A 270 -32.17 10.32 -9.57
C PRO A 270 -31.93 9.43 -10.80
N LEU A 271 -31.89 8.11 -10.55
CA LEU A 271 -31.88 7.10 -11.61
C LEU A 271 -33.29 6.90 -12.16
N THR A 272 -33.37 6.65 -13.46
CA THR A 272 -34.58 6.13 -14.11
C THR A 272 -34.85 4.69 -13.64
N ALA A 273 -36.07 4.19 -13.87
CA ALA A 273 -36.41 2.82 -13.53
C ALA A 273 -35.51 1.78 -14.24
N GLN A 274 -35.10 2.05 -15.48
CA GLN A 274 -34.21 1.17 -16.24
C GLN A 274 -32.77 1.18 -15.69
N GLU A 275 -32.25 2.36 -15.37
CA GLU A 275 -30.93 2.53 -14.73
C GLU A 275 -30.88 1.87 -13.35
N ARG A 276 -31.94 2.02 -12.55
CA ARG A 276 -32.09 1.35 -11.26
C ARG A 276 -32.09 -0.18 -11.44
N ALA A 277 -32.86 -0.70 -12.40
CA ALA A 277 -32.91 -2.14 -12.66
C ALA A 277 -31.55 -2.73 -13.07
N LEU A 278 -30.68 -1.94 -13.73
CA LEU A 278 -29.31 -2.37 -14.03
C LEU A 278 -28.44 -2.43 -12.76
N ILE A 279 -28.55 -1.44 -11.88
CA ILE A 279 -27.86 -1.49 -10.58
C ILE A 279 -28.38 -2.68 -9.76
N ASP A 280 -29.68 -2.90 -9.64
CA ASP A 280 -30.24 -3.96 -8.80
C ASP A 280 -29.85 -5.37 -9.28
N ARG A 281 -29.41 -5.51 -10.54
CA ARG A 281 -28.90 -6.77 -11.11
C ARG A 281 -27.44 -7.05 -10.76
N HIS A 282 -26.68 -6.07 -10.26
CA HIS A 282 -25.25 -6.23 -9.99
C HIS A 282 -24.90 -7.44 -9.09
N PRO A 283 -25.70 -7.87 -8.09
CA PRO A 283 -25.34 -9.04 -7.28
C PRO A 283 -25.39 -10.35 -8.07
N TRP A 284 -26.13 -10.38 -9.18
CA TRP A 284 -26.38 -11.55 -10.02
C TRP A 284 -25.48 -11.61 -11.26
N THR A 285 -24.88 -10.47 -11.63
CA THR A 285 -24.14 -10.31 -12.89
C THR A 285 -22.74 -10.98 -12.93
N PRO A 286 -22.01 -11.23 -11.81
CA PRO A 286 -20.70 -11.88 -11.84
C PRO A 286 -20.72 -13.35 -12.29
N ARG A 287 -21.86 -14.01 -12.19
CA ARG A 287 -22.03 -15.39 -12.63
C ARG A 287 -22.49 -15.37 -14.07
N GLY A 288 -21.60 -15.68 -15.00
CA GLY A 288 -21.92 -15.83 -16.42
C GLY A 288 -23.31 -16.45 -16.63
N SER A 289 -24.18 -15.69 -17.30
CA SER A 289 -25.36 -16.12 -18.05
C SER A 289 -26.41 -17.04 -17.41
N ARG A 290 -26.46 -17.25 -16.09
CA ARG A 290 -27.58 -17.98 -15.47
C ARG A 290 -28.66 -17.03 -14.98
N SER A 291 -29.82 -17.10 -15.62
CA SER A 291 -31.07 -16.47 -15.21
C SER A 291 -31.32 -16.65 -13.70
N PRO A 292 -31.87 -15.64 -13.01
CA PRO A 292 -32.15 -15.74 -11.58
C PRO A 292 -33.12 -16.91 -11.30
N PRO A 293 -32.95 -17.65 -10.19
CA PRO A 293 -33.87 -18.71 -9.80
C PRO A 293 -35.22 -18.05 -9.47
N GLY A 294 -36.18 -18.15 -10.40
CA GLY A 294 -37.54 -17.61 -10.24
C GLY A 294 -38.11 -16.88 -11.47
N ALA A 295 -37.33 -16.63 -12.53
CA ALA A 295 -37.83 -15.98 -13.75
C ALA A 295 -38.47 -16.96 -14.77
N SER A 296 -39.26 -17.90 -14.29
CA SER A 296 -40.14 -18.73 -15.14
C SER A 296 -41.47 -18.94 -14.43
N ARG A 297 -42.41 -18.04 -14.69
CA ARG A 297 -43.85 -18.28 -14.68
C ARG A 297 -44.44 -17.58 -15.89
#